data_AF-A0A7C1D1H9-F1
#
_entry.id   AF-A0A7C1D1H9-F1
#
_cell.length_a   1.000
_cell.length_b   1.000
_cell.length_c   1.000
_cell.angle_alpha   90.00
_cell.angle_beta   90.00
_cell.angle_gamma   90.00
#
_symmetry.space_group_name_H-M   'P 1'
#
loop_
_entity.id
_entity.type
_entity.pdbx_description
1 polymer ?
#
loop_
_entity_poly.entity_id
_entity_poly.type
_entity_poly.pdbx_seq_one_letter_code
_entity_poly.pdbx_strand_id
1 'polypeptide(L)' 'MDCVKTLQQICDELCEDIDKPLCTELKEHLKHCPKCCAEVDSIRKVVYLYRHFEDKDVPDSVNQRLWKVLNLQCPD' A
#
# COMPACT_ATOMS: atom_id res chain seq x y z
N MET A 1 2.65 2.77 20.47
CA MET A 1 2.72 3.01 19.02
C MET A 1 1.36 3.51 18.59
N ASP A 2 1.32 4.69 17.99
CA ASP A 2 0.08 5.42 17.71
C ASP A 2 -0.62 4.77 16.51
N CYS A 3 -1.74 4.09 16.74
CA CYS A 3 -2.53 3.43 15.69
C CYS A 3 -2.90 4.38 14.54
N VAL A 4 -2.97 5.68 14.84
CA VAL A 4 -3.20 6.78 13.90
C VAL A 4 -2.03 6.95 12.91
N LYS A 5 -0.78 6.90 13.39
CA LYS A 5 0.40 7.02 12.53
C LYS A 5 0.53 5.84 11.56
N THR A 6 0.23 4.64 12.04
CA THR A 6 0.27 3.43 11.21
C THR A 6 -0.84 3.41 10.17
N LEU A 7 -1.95 4.12 10.39
CA LEU A 7 -3.05 4.21 9.43
C LEU A 7 -2.78 5.26 8.36
N GLN A 8 -2.15 6.37 8.75
CA GLN A 8 -1.64 7.38 7.82
C GLN A 8 -0.68 6.75 6.80
N GLN A 9 0.28 5.93 7.26
CA GLN A 9 1.26 5.28 6.39
C GLN A 9 0.63 4.27 5.41
N ILE A 10 -0.41 3.53 5.81
CA ILE A 10 -1.11 2.63 4.88
C ILE A 10 -1.84 3.44 3.79
N CYS A 11 -2.53 4.50 4.19
CA CYS A 11 -3.33 5.30 3.27
C CYS A 11 -2.46 6.05 2.25
N ASP A 12 -1.29 6.54 2.67
CA ASP A 12 -0.33 7.19 1.77
C ASP A 12 0.27 6.20 0.74
N GLU A 13 0.27 4.89 1.04
CA GLU A 13 0.88 3.84 0.21
C GLU A 13 -0.12 3.14 -0.74
N LEU A 14 -1.43 3.26 -0.51
CA LEU A 14 -2.47 2.50 -1.24
C LEU A 14 -3.15 3.25 -2.38
N CYS A 15 -2.67 4.44 -2.77
CA CYS A 15 -3.14 5.18 -3.94
C CYS A 15 -4.66 5.38 -4.01
N GLU A 16 -5.29 5.99 -2.99
CA GLU A 16 -6.51 6.80 -3.20
C GLU A 16 -6.81 7.75 -2.01
N ASP A 17 -7.42 8.89 -2.33
CA ASP A 17 -7.62 10.07 -1.47
C ASP A 17 -8.18 9.77 -0.08
N ILE A 18 -7.40 10.11 0.95
CA ILE A 18 -7.74 9.91 2.38
C ILE A 18 -8.84 10.86 2.87
N ASP A 19 -9.19 11.87 2.06
CA ASP A 19 -10.18 12.90 2.36
C ASP A 19 -11.60 12.51 1.95
N LYS A 20 -11.78 11.30 1.40
CA LYS A 20 -13.12 10.77 1.12
C LYS A 20 -13.82 10.39 2.44
N PRO A 21 -15.14 10.67 2.60
CA PRO A 21 -15.91 10.38 3.81
C PRO A 21 -15.72 8.97 4.38
N LEU A 22 -15.52 8.01 3.48
CA LEU A 22 -15.27 6.60 3.81
C LEU A 22 -14.04 6.38 4.69
N CYS A 23 -12.95 7.11 4.49
CA CYS A 23 -11.73 6.97 5.30
C CYS A 23 -11.95 7.47 6.74
N THR A 24 -12.75 8.51 6.93
CA THR A 24 -13.12 8.99 8.27
C THR A 24 -14.04 8.00 8.98
N GLU A 25 -15.03 7.43 8.29
CA GLU A 25 -15.90 6.39 8.87
C GLU A 25 -15.12 5.14 9.26
N LEU A 26 -14.19 4.71 8.40
CA LEU A 26 -13.34 3.55 8.67
C LEU A 26 -12.41 3.80 9.87
N LYS A 27 -11.83 5.00 9.99
CA LYS A 27 -11.02 5.42 11.15
C LYS A 27 -11.82 5.32 12.45
N GLU A 28 -13.07 5.77 12.44
CA GLU A 28 -13.92 5.73 13.62
C GLU A 28 -14.34 4.30 13.99
N HIS A 29 -14.64 3.46 12.99
CA HIS A 29 -14.94 2.05 13.19
C HIS A 29 -13.78 1.29 13.85
N LEU A 30 -12.56 1.54 13.38
CA LEU A 30 -11.36 0.88 13.90
C LEU A 30 -11.02 1.29 15.34
N LYS A 31 -11.50 2.43 15.85
CA LYS A 31 -11.34 2.75 17.28
C LYS A 31 -12.12 1.81 18.20
N HIS A 32 -13.21 1.22 17.71
CA HIS A 32 -14.20 0.52 18.53
C HIS A 32 -14.36 -0.96 18.19
N CYS A 33 -13.76 -1.45 17.09
CA CYS A 33 -13.91 -2.82 16.62
C CYS A 33 -12.59 -3.62 16.66
N PRO A 34 -12.34 -4.42 17.72
CA PRO A 34 -11.11 -5.20 17.85
C PRO A 34 -10.88 -6.20 16.71
N LYS A 35 -11.96 -6.78 16.17
CA LYS A 35 -11.91 -7.73 15.06
C LYS A 35 -11.31 -7.09 13.82
N CYS A 36 -11.84 -5.94 13.41
CA CYS A 36 -11.38 -5.25 12.21
C CYS A 36 -9.96 -4.69 12.38
N CYS A 37 -9.58 -4.28 13.60
CA CYS A 37 -8.18 -3.93 13.89
C CYS A 37 -7.23 -5.10 13.67
N ALA A 38 -7.57 -6.29 14.16
CA ALA A 38 -6.74 -7.48 13.99
C ALA A 38 -6.53 -7.83 12.51
N GLU A 39 -7.58 -7.71 11.68
CA GLU A 39 -7.50 -7.93 10.23
C GLU A 39 -6.59 -6.90 9.55
N VAL A 40 -6.77 -5.60 9.85
CA VAL A 40 -5.91 -4.55 9.31
C VAL A 40 -4.45 -4.75 9.72
N ASP A 41 -4.21 -5.15 10.97
CA ASP A 41 -2.85 -5.44 11.46
C ASP A 41 -2.23 -6.66 10.79
N SER A 42 -3.04 -7.67 10.44
CA SER A 42 -2.57 -8.81 9.64
C SER A 42 -2.12 -8.35 8.25
N ILE A 43 -2.94 -7.56 7.58
CA ILE A 43 -2.62 -7.01 6.24
C ILE A 43 -1.35 -6.14 6.31
N ARG A 44 -1.20 -5.29 7.32
CA ARG A 44 0.01 -4.49 7.56
C ARG A 44 1.26 -5.35 7.64
N LYS A 45 1.20 -6.46 8.38
CA LYS A 45 2.32 -7.40 8.52
C LYS A 45 2.67 -8.04 7.19
N VAL A 46 1.68 -8.41 6.38
CA VAL A 46 1.91 -8.94 5.03
C VAL A 46 2.63 -7.91 4.16
N VAL A 47 2.13 -6.67 4.11
CA VAL A 47 2.79 -5.58 3.35
C VAL A 47 4.22 -5.34 3.84
N TYR A 48 4.43 -5.30 5.15
CA TYR A 48 5.75 -5.18 5.74
C TYR A 48 6.69 -6.29 5.27
N LEU A 49 6.24 -7.56 5.28
CA LEU A 49 7.04 -8.69 4.84
C LEU A 49 7.40 -8.59 3.35
N TYR A 50 6.45 -8.22 2.49
CA TYR A 50 6.71 -8.06 1.05
C TYR A 50 7.73 -6.96 0.74
N ARG A 51 7.72 -5.86 1.50
CA ARG A 51 8.69 -4.76 1.34
C ARG A 51 10.11 -5.09 1.77
N HIS A 52 10.26 -6.06 2.66
CA HIS A 52 11.56 -6.52 3.17
C HIS A 52 11.96 -7.86 2.55
N PHE A 53 11.15 -8.38 1.64
CA PHE A 53 11.55 -9.51 0.83
C PHE A 53 12.60 -9.04 -0.18
N GLU A 54 13.53 -9.92 -0.53
CA GLU A 54 14.53 -9.59 -1.54
C GLU A 54 13.85 -9.17 -2.84
N ASP A 55 14.33 -8.06 -3.40
CA ASP A 55 13.90 -7.60 -4.71
C ASP A 55 14.16 -8.73 -5.71
N LYS A 56 13.10 -9.15 -6.38
CA LYS A 56 13.25 -10.04 -7.53
C LYS A 56 13.56 -9.20 -8.73
N ASP A 57 14.59 -9.60 -9.47
CA ASP A 57 14.86 -9.03 -10.78
C ASP A 57 13.60 -9.11 -11.64
N VAL A 58 13.12 -7.95 -12.05
CA VAL A 58 12.02 -7.85 -13.00
C VAL A 58 12.58 -8.19 -14.37
N PRO A 59 12.00 -9.15 -15.13
CA PRO A 59 12.52 -9.50 -16.43
C PRO A 59 12.53 -8.27 -17.36
N ASP A 60 13.62 -8.09 -18.13
CA ASP A 60 13.79 -6.95 -19.04
C ASP A 60 12.60 -6.77 -20.00
N SER A 61 12.00 -7.88 -20.45
CA SER A 61 10.81 -7.86 -21.29
C SER A 61 9.62 -7.13 -20.66
N VAL A 62 9.48 -7.15 -19.34
CA VAL A 62 8.44 -6.42 -18.60
C VAL A 62 8.77 -4.94 -18.57
N ASN A 63 10.03 -4.59 -18.31
CA ASN A 63 10.52 -3.21 -18.31
C ASN A 63 10.30 -2.56 -19.70
N GLN A 64 10.77 -3.21 -20.77
CA GLN A 64 10.58 -2.74 -22.15
C GLN A 64 9.10 -2.55 -22.52
N ARG A 65 8.22 -3.45 -22.08
CA ARG A 65 6.77 -3.32 -22.29
C ARG A 65 6.20 -2.09 -21.60
N LEU A 66 6.65 -1.80 -20.38
CA LEU A 66 6.22 -0.62 -19.63
C LEU A 66 6.60 0.68 -20.36
N TRP A 67 7.87 0.82 -20.75
CA TRP A 67 8.35 2.00 -21.50
C TRP A 67 7.57 2.23 -22.80
N LYS A 68 7.27 1.14 -23.52
CA LYS A 68 6.45 1.21 -24.74
C LYS A 68 5.02 1.69 -24.47
N VAL A 69 4.37 1.20 -23.41
CA VAL A 69 3.01 1.62 -23.03
C VAL A 69 2.98 3.09 -22.60
N LEU A 70 4.02 3.54 -21.90
CA LEU A 70 4.16 4.93 -21.46
C LEU A 70 4.63 5.88 -22.59
N ASN A 71 4.95 5.35 -23.78
CA ASN A 71 5.51 6.09 -24.90
C ASN A 71 6.79 6.88 -24.53
N LEU A 72 7.66 6.23 -23.76
CA LEU A 72 8.94 6.76 -23.30
C LEU A 72 10.11 5.96 -23.90
N GLN A 73 11.30 6.56 -23.97
CA GLN A 73 12.51 5.86 -24.39
C GLN A 73 13.12 5.09 -23.21
N CYS A 74 13.23 3.77 -23.34
CA CYS A 74 13.91 2.95 -22.34
C CYS A 74 15.41 3.31 -22.34
N PRO A 75 15.99 3.67 -21.18
CA PRO A 75 17.44 3.85 -21.08
C PRO A 75 18.16 2.51 -21.31
N ASP A 76 19.37 2.60 -21.88
CA ASP A 76 20.30 1.46 -22.10
C ASP A 76 20.80 0.85 -20.77
#